data_AF-Q39Y94-F1
#
_entry.id   AF-Q39Y94-F1
#
_cell.length_a   1.000
_cell.length_b   1.000
_cell.length_c   1.000
_cell.angle_alpha   90.00
_cell.angle_beta   90.00
_cell.angle_gamma   90.00
#
_symmetry.space_group_name_H-M   'P 1'
#
loop_
_entity.id
_entity.type
_entity.pdbx_description
1 polymer ?
#
loop_
_entity_poly.entity_id
_entity_poly.type
_entity_poly.pdbx_seq_one_letter_code
_entity_poly.pdbx_strand_id
1 'polypeptide(L)'
;MPWMMHFIAVFWLAAALASPADGAENCRACHRDAVSGPHAAIGCTPCHGDDRSTVGNPATAVDRAARCVACHRGFDRLFDHAMATRTAERQFVARTVGRFDGGFWADNCTGCHVRGCLDCHGGKGHAMSRPRDGVCLDCHRGYFVGSDYHGRAPREDAFRFQRGPFAGGEQFLPMLPDVHAEAGIGCGGCHDMASLAAGRRSGKGCRDCHEPDQRIVEHRIPAHRERLECYACHSAWAPQEYGTFWLRFIDSPRRQARFTAIPHQDEWVKSAYLKRQDAPPLGLNSAGKVSPIRPQFILYFSDIRSERAVGEENRLLAAEWKAFFPHTVRRGTVMCDGCHDNPRRFLLEGEKERIYRLKDDGLSLESFWRREGQRVVNGSFMDPERVRKMAVRTPAYTKGYIEKWQRLTGDAGTSSRR
;
A
#
# COMPACT_ATOMS: atom_id res chain seq x y z
N MET A 1 49.67 -28.63 80.52
CA MET A 1 48.71 -29.74 80.72
C MET A 1 47.35 -29.13 81.00
N PRO A 2 46.23 -29.44 80.32
CA PRO A 2 45.99 -30.51 79.34
C PRO A 2 45.34 -30.04 78.00
N TRP A 3 45.54 -30.89 77.00
CA TRP A 3 44.71 -31.30 75.86
C TRP A 3 43.91 -30.34 74.95
N MET A 4 44.27 -30.49 73.66
CA MET A 4 43.55 -30.21 72.42
C MET A 4 42.22 -30.99 72.26
N MET A 5 41.27 -30.36 71.56
CA MET A 5 40.42 -30.85 70.43
C MET A 5 39.04 -30.15 70.48
N HIS A 6 38.82 -29.03 69.76
CA HIS A 6 38.36 -28.91 68.35
C HIS A 6 36.94 -29.48 68.13
N PHE A 7 35.88 -28.66 68.09
CA PHE A 7 35.36 -27.81 66.99
C PHE A 7 34.05 -28.41 66.46
N ILE A 8 32.95 -27.64 66.50
CA ILE A 8 31.99 -27.42 65.40
C ILE A 8 31.13 -26.22 65.85
N ALA A 9 31.38 -25.07 65.22
CA ALA A 9 30.53 -23.89 65.31
C ALA A 9 29.47 -24.00 64.20
N VAL A 10 28.20 -24.05 64.60
CA VAL A 10 27.06 -24.02 63.70
C VAL A 10 26.84 -22.56 63.28
N PHE A 11 27.29 -22.20 62.08
CA PHE A 11 26.96 -20.95 61.42
C PHE A 11 25.59 -21.09 60.74
N TRP A 12 24.57 -20.39 61.25
CA TRP A 12 23.34 -20.13 60.52
C TRP A 12 23.55 -18.90 59.62
N LEU A 13 23.82 -19.13 58.33
CA LEU A 13 23.68 -18.13 57.29
C LEU A 13 22.22 -18.14 56.80
N ALA A 14 21.48 -17.08 57.12
CA ALA A 14 20.24 -16.75 56.44
C ALA A 14 20.58 -16.14 55.06
N ALA A 15 20.75 -17.00 54.06
CA ALA A 15 20.69 -16.59 52.67
C ALA A 15 19.21 -16.52 52.26
N ALA A 16 18.71 -15.30 52.05
CA ALA A 16 17.44 -15.07 51.39
C ALA A 16 17.52 -15.66 49.97
N LEU A 17 16.86 -16.80 49.78
CA LEU A 17 16.65 -17.43 48.48
C LEU A 17 15.76 -16.49 47.66
N ALA A 18 16.37 -15.77 46.73
CA ALA A 18 15.70 -15.41 45.50
C ALA A 18 15.28 -16.71 44.80
N SER A 19 14.00 -16.87 44.51
CA SER A 19 13.45 -18.04 43.82
C SER A 19 14.12 -18.23 42.45
N PRO A 20 14.61 -19.43 42.12
CA PRO A 20 15.15 -19.71 40.80
C PRO A 20 14.03 -19.92 39.78
N ALA A 21 14.37 -19.63 38.54
CA ALA A 21 13.55 -19.72 37.36
C ALA A 21 13.43 -21.18 36.87
N ASP A 22 12.61 -22.00 37.53
CA ASP A 22 12.51 -23.46 37.22
C ASP A 22 11.78 -23.82 35.91
N GLY A 23 11.33 -22.84 35.10
CA GLY A 23 10.67 -23.10 33.81
C GLY A 23 11.60 -23.13 32.59
N ALA A 24 12.84 -22.62 32.72
CA ALA A 24 13.72 -22.40 31.57
C ALA A 24 14.65 -23.60 31.25
N GLU A 25 14.84 -24.52 32.20
CA GLU A 25 15.97 -25.46 32.13
C GLU A 25 15.71 -26.72 31.28
N ASN A 26 14.46 -27.19 31.14
CA ASN A 26 14.19 -28.45 30.44
C ASN A 26 14.08 -28.32 28.92
N CYS A 27 13.55 -27.21 28.38
CA CYS A 27 13.37 -27.07 26.93
C CYS A 27 14.72 -27.06 26.19
N ARG A 28 15.74 -26.46 26.81
CA ARG A 28 17.09 -26.34 26.22
C ARG A 28 17.90 -27.63 26.21
N ALA A 29 17.48 -28.63 26.97
CA ALA A 29 18.09 -29.95 26.95
C ALA A 29 17.92 -30.64 25.59
N CYS A 30 16.77 -30.43 24.94
CA CYS A 30 16.45 -31.01 23.64
C CYS A 30 16.48 -29.98 22.49
N HIS A 31 16.15 -28.72 22.76
CA HIS A 31 16.11 -27.63 21.76
C HIS A 31 17.30 -26.69 21.94
N ARG A 32 18.15 -26.58 20.92
CA ARG A 32 19.31 -25.66 20.95
C ARG A 32 18.97 -24.23 20.53
N ASP A 33 17.69 -23.91 20.42
CA ASP A 33 17.22 -22.60 19.98
C ASP A 33 17.39 -21.55 21.09
N ALA A 34 17.92 -20.39 20.70
CA ALA A 34 18.10 -19.25 21.59
C ALA A 34 17.24 -18.08 21.11
N VAL A 35 16.49 -17.49 22.04
CA VAL A 35 15.76 -16.25 21.77
C VAL A 35 16.76 -15.10 21.74
N SER A 36 16.66 -14.25 20.71
CA SER A 36 17.53 -13.09 20.51
C SER A 36 16.71 -11.81 20.28
N GLY A 37 17.40 -10.67 20.29
CA GLY A 37 16.76 -9.36 20.10
C GLY A 37 15.99 -8.90 21.35
N PRO A 38 14.88 -8.14 21.19
CA PRO A 38 14.16 -7.53 22.31
C PRO A 38 13.57 -8.51 23.33
N HIS A 39 13.42 -9.79 22.96
CA HIS A 39 12.85 -10.84 23.81
C HIS A 39 13.90 -11.80 24.39
N ALA A 40 15.20 -11.51 24.26
CA ALA A 40 16.28 -12.43 24.65
C ALA A 40 16.26 -12.83 26.15
N ALA A 41 15.68 -11.98 27.01
CA ALA A 41 15.55 -12.24 28.44
C ALA A 41 14.31 -13.06 28.82
N ILE A 42 13.44 -13.40 27.86
CA ILE A 42 12.20 -14.14 28.11
C ILE A 42 12.48 -15.64 27.95
N GLY A 43 12.09 -16.44 28.95
CA GLY A 43 12.17 -17.90 28.88
C GLY A 43 11.26 -18.50 27.81
N CYS A 44 11.34 -19.82 27.60
CA CYS A 44 10.54 -20.49 26.58
C CYS A 44 9.04 -20.57 26.94
N THR A 45 8.74 -20.82 28.22
CA THR A 45 7.40 -21.09 28.74
C THR A 45 6.37 -19.97 28.52
N PRO A 46 6.69 -18.67 28.67
CA PRO A 46 5.74 -17.60 28.39
C PRO A 46 5.22 -17.58 26.94
N CYS A 47 6.03 -18.04 25.98
CA CYS A 47 5.63 -18.13 24.58
C CYS A 47 5.01 -19.49 24.27
N HIS A 48 5.68 -20.57 24.65
CA HIS A 48 5.32 -21.91 24.21
C HIS A 48 4.40 -22.67 25.17
N GLY A 49 4.18 -22.19 26.40
CA GLY A 49 3.51 -22.98 27.43
C GLY A 49 4.46 -23.97 28.12
N ASP A 50 3.89 -24.81 28.97
CA ASP A 50 4.61 -25.89 29.66
C ASP A 50 4.55 -27.21 28.86
N ASP A 51 5.26 -28.24 29.34
CA ASP A 51 5.35 -29.55 28.67
C ASP A 51 3.99 -30.26 28.46
N ARG A 52 2.93 -29.84 29.17
CA ARG A 52 1.59 -30.40 29.04
C ARG A 52 0.73 -29.66 28.01
N SER A 53 1.11 -28.44 27.65
CA SER A 53 0.31 -27.53 26.83
C SER A 53 1.14 -26.75 25.80
N THR A 54 2.19 -27.38 25.29
CA THR A 54 3.13 -26.76 24.36
C THR A 54 2.48 -26.32 23.05
N VAL A 55 2.66 -25.05 22.68
CA VAL A 55 2.21 -24.46 21.42
C VAL A 55 3.39 -24.31 20.47
N GLY A 56 3.31 -24.92 19.28
CA GLY A 56 4.37 -24.84 18.28
C GLY A 56 4.55 -23.46 17.64
N ASN A 57 3.44 -22.74 17.39
CA ASN A 57 3.46 -21.40 16.81
C ASN A 57 2.66 -20.40 17.67
N PRO A 58 3.30 -19.76 18.66
CA PRO A 58 2.60 -18.88 19.60
C PRO A 58 2.18 -17.52 19.00
N ALA A 59 2.62 -17.22 17.78
CA ALA A 59 2.32 -15.97 17.08
C ALA A 59 1.18 -16.11 16.07
N THR A 60 0.55 -17.29 15.97
CA THR A 60 -0.49 -17.58 14.99
C THR A 60 -1.75 -16.74 15.19
N ALA A 61 -2.41 -16.33 14.12
CA ALA A 61 -3.70 -15.64 14.20
C ALA A 61 -4.85 -16.58 14.60
N VAL A 62 -4.66 -17.91 14.52
CA VAL A 62 -5.70 -18.92 14.81
C VAL A 62 -6.24 -18.76 16.24
N ASP A 63 -5.36 -18.55 17.21
CA ASP A 63 -5.71 -18.26 18.61
C ASP A 63 -5.57 -16.76 18.93
N ARG A 64 -5.56 -15.91 17.89
CA ARG A 64 -5.32 -14.46 17.96
C ARG A 64 -3.98 -14.12 18.63
N ALA A 65 -2.97 -14.99 18.49
CA ALA A 65 -1.65 -14.84 19.07
C ALA A 65 -1.71 -14.59 20.58
N ALA A 66 -2.56 -15.35 21.29
CA ALA A 66 -2.91 -15.11 22.69
C ALA A 66 -1.68 -14.94 23.60
N ARG A 67 -0.59 -15.68 23.33
CA ARG A 67 0.66 -15.61 24.10
C ARG A 67 1.44 -14.33 23.84
N CYS A 68 1.50 -13.86 22.59
CA CYS A 68 2.07 -12.54 22.29
C CYS A 68 1.23 -11.43 22.93
N VAL A 69 -0.10 -11.53 22.82
CA VAL A 69 -1.06 -10.51 23.29
C VAL A 69 -1.14 -10.42 24.82
N ALA A 70 -0.78 -11.49 25.54
CA ALA A 70 -0.69 -11.46 27.00
C ALA A 70 0.22 -10.33 27.52
N CYS A 71 1.33 -10.07 26.80
CA CYS A 71 2.22 -8.93 27.05
C CYS A 71 1.88 -7.72 26.15
N HIS A 72 1.56 -7.97 24.88
CA HIS A 72 1.18 -6.95 23.88
C HIS A 72 -0.34 -6.75 23.84
N ARG A 73 -0.91 -6.26 24.94
CA ARG A 73 -2.37 -6.13 25.09
C ARG A 73 -2.98 -5.22 24.02
N GLY A 74 -4.10 -5.68 23.43
CA GLY A 74 -4.87 -4.95 22.42
C GLY A 74 -4.35 -5.07 20.99
N PHE A 75 -3.22 -5.73 20.76
CA PHE A 75 -2.68 -5.97 19.41
C PHE A 75 -3.38 -7.13 18.68
N ASP A 76 -4.18 -7.95 19.37
CA ASP A 76 -5.06 -8.95 18.74
C ASP A 76 -6.03 -8.32 17.74
N ARG A 77 -6.38 -7.04 17.95
CA ARG A 77 -7.23 -6.27 17.04
C ARG A 77 -6.65 -6.13 15.63
N LEU A 78 -5.35 -6.33 15.43
CA LEU A 78 -4.75 -6.36 14.09
C LEU A 78 -5.45 -7.38 13.18
N PHE A 79 -5.93 -8.50 13.74
CA PHE A 79 -6.61 -9.56 13.01
C PHE A 79 -8.04 -9.19 12.60
N ASP A 80 -8.60 -8.08 13.10
CA ASP A 80 -9.97 -7.64 12.81
C ASP A 80 -10.01 -6.65 11.63
N HIS A 81 -8.85 -6.18 11.16
CA HIS A 81 -8.73 -5.10 10.16
C HIS A 81 -8.40 -5.61 8.76
N ALA A 82 -8.30 -4.68 7.81
CA ALA A 82 -8.16 -4.98 6.38
C ALA A 82 -6.94 -5.86 6.03
N MET A 83 -5.82 -5.76 6.77
CA MET A 83 -4.61 -6.57 6.51
C MET A 83 -4.80 -8.06 6.80
N ALA A 84 -5.77 -8.43 7.64
CA ALA A 84 -6.09 -9.81 7.96
C ALA A 84 -7.37 -10.27 7.26
N THR A 85 -8.42 -9.44 7.27
CA THR A 85 -9.76 -9.87 6.80
C THR A 85 -9.97 -9.71 5.29
N ARG A 86 -9.38 -8.66 4.70
CA ARG A 86 -9.57 -8.24 3.30
C ARG A 86 -11.02 -8.28 2.82
N THR A 87 -11.94 -7.92 3.71
CA THR A 87 -13.39 -8.04 3.48
C THR A 87 -13.82 -7.30 2.22
N ALA A 88 -13.27 -6.12 1.95
CA ALA A 88 -13.62 -5.33 0.78
C ALA A 88 -13.19 -6.00 -0.54
N GLU A 89 -11.98 -6.56 -0.58
CA GLU A 89 -11.47 -7.29 -1.74
C GLU A 89 -12.23 -8.62 -1.95
N ARG A 90 -12.55 -9.34 -0.87
CA ARG A 90 -13.38 -10.56 -0.94
C ARG A 90 -14.77 -10.26 -1.52
N GLN A 91 -15.41 -9.20 -1.04
CA GLN A 91 -16.71 -8.75 -1.56
C GLN A 91 -16.60 -8.25 -3.01
N PHE A 92 -15.48 -7.66 -3.41
CA PHE A 92 -15.22 -7.27 -4.80
C PHE A 92 -15.13 -8.49 -5.71
N VAL A 93 -14.31 -9.47 -5.34
CA VAL A 93 -14.19 -10.71 -6.11
C VAL A 93 -15.52 -11.44 -6.19
N ALA A 94 -16.20 -11.64 -5.06
CA ALA A 94 -17.49 -12.35 -5.01
C ALA A 94 -18.58 -11.73 -5.91
N ARG A 95 -18.60 -10.40 -6.09
CA ARG A 95 -19.58 -9.73 -6.95
C ARG A 95 -19.14 -9.58 -8.41
N THR A 96 -17.88 -9.88 -8.74
CA THR A 96 -17.31 -9.73 -10.08
C THR A 96 -16.89 -11.08 -10.66
N VAL A 97 -15.60 -11.37 -10.76
CA VAL A 97 -15.03 -12.60 -11.33
C VAL A 97 -15.43 -13.85 -10.55
N GLY A 98 -15.66 -13.71 -9.24
CA GLY A 98 -16.12 -14.80 -8.36
C GLY A 98 -17.50 -15.37 -8.74
N ARG A 99 -18.30 -14.65 -9.53
CA ARG A 99 -19.56 -15.16 -10.08
C ARG A 99 -19.36 -16.21 -11.17
N PHE A 100 -18.20 -16.24 -11.80
CA PHE A 100 -17.85 -17.16 -12.89
C PHE A 100 -16.90 -18.27 -12.40
N ASP A 101 -16.15 -17.99 -11.34
CA ASP A 101 -15.24 -18.94 -10.70
C ASP A 101 -15.22 -18.71 -9.17
N GLY A 102 -15.85 -19.62 -8.42
CA GLY A 102 -15.87 -19.57 -6.96
C GLY A 102 -14.50 -19.80 -6.32
N GLY A 103 -13.56 -20.43 -7.03
CA GLY A 103 -12.19 -20.69 -6.57
C GLY A 103 -11.27 -19.48 -6.72
N PHE A 104 -11.61 -18.53 -7.59
CA PHE A 104 -10.77 -17.41 -8.00
C PHE A 104 -10.02 -16.71 -6.85
N TRP A 105 -10.72 -16.45 -5.73
CA TRP A 105 -10.10 -15.80 -4.55
C TRP A 105 -8.98 -16.63 -3.94
N ALA A 106 -9.21 -17.93 -3.72
CA ALA A 106 -8.25 -18.82 -3.09
C ALA A 106 -6.97 -18.95 -3.95
N ASP A 107 -7.17 -19.04 -5.27
CA ASP A 107 -6.10 -19.31 -6.23
C ASP A 107 -5.27 -18.05 -6.54
N ASN A 108 -5.92 -16.87 -6.60
CA ASN A 108 -5.26 -15.65 -7.11
C ASN A 108 -4.96 -14.59 -6.02
N CYS A 109 -5.57 -14.67 -4.83
CA CYS A 109 -5.60 -13.53 -3.90
C CYS A 109 -5.05 -13.80 -2.48
N THR A 110 -4.49 -14.97 -2.19
CA THR A 110 -4.13 -15.42 -0.81
C THR A 110 -2.74 -14.98 -0.31
N GLY A 111 -1.85 -14.46 -1.16
CA GLY A 111 -0.43 -14.27 -0.83
C GLY A 111 -0.03 -13.09 0.07
N CYS A 112 -0.96 -12.31 0.64
CA CYS A 112 -0.62 -11.04 1.31
C CYS A 112 -1.42 -10.74 2.60
N HIS A 113 -1.93 -11.75 3.30
CA HIS A 113 -2.79 -11.55 4.47
C HIS A 113 -2.02 -11.91 5.74
N VAL A 114 -2.18 -11.10 6.78
CA VAL A 114 -1.51 -11.35 8.07
C VAL A 114 -2.11 -12.60 8.71
N ARG A 115 -1.27 -13.62 8.86
CA ARG A 115 -1.53 -14.92 9.49
C ARG A 115 -0.94 -15.01 10.89
N GLY A 116 -0.11 -14.05 11.30
CA GLY A 116 0.44 -14.00 12.65
C GLY A 116 1.42 -12.85 12.86
N CYS A 117 1.86 -12.65 14.10
CA CYS A 117 2.76 -11.55 14.45
C CYS A 117 4.13 -11.64 13.74
N LEU A 118 4.56 -12.87 13.41
CA LEU A 118 5.84 -13.11 12.73
C LEU A 118 5.86 -12.64 11.28
N ASP A 119 4.70 -12.43 10.65
CA ASP A 119 4.66 -11.86 9.29
C ASP A 119 5.25 -10.44 9.25
N CYS A 120 5.24 -9.71 10.37
CA CYS A 120 5.87 -8.38 10.49
C CYS A 120 7.19 -8.41 11.26
N HIS A 121 7.26 -9.21 12.34
CA HIS A 121 8.43 -9.25 13.20
C HIS A 121 9.59 -10.08 12.65
N GLY A 122 9.31 -10.97 11.70
CA GLY A 122 10.28 -11.82 11.05
C GLY A 122 11.05 -12.72 12.02
N GLY A 123 12.18 -13.24 11.53
CA GLY A 123 12.98 -14.24 12.24
C GLY A 123 12.27 -15.60 12.28
N LYS A 124 13.01 -16.66 12.58
CA LYS A 124 12.45 -18.02 12.74
C LYS A 124 11.57 -18.16 14.01
N GLY A 125 10.87 -17.11 14.44
CA GLY A 125 10.15 -17.03 15.72
C GLY A 125 11.02 -16.68 16.92
N HIS A 126 12.28 -17.13 16.96
CA HIS A 126 13.21 -16.85 18.08
C HIS A 126 14.19 -15.70 17.84
N ALA A 127 14.16 -15.08 16.66
CA ALA A 127 14.99 -13.92 16.30
C ALA A 127 14.12 -12.73 15.87
N MET A 128 13.10 -12.42 16.67
CA MET A 128 12.16 -11.34 16.37
C MET A 128 12.85 -9.98 16.41
N SER A 129 12.49 -9.12 15.47
CA SER A 129 13.00 -7.75 15.40
C SER A 129 11.88 -6.76 15.21
N ARG A 130 12.20 -5.46 15.29
CA ARG A 130 11.26 -4.43 14.88
C ARG A 130 11.11 -4.48 13.35
N PRO A 131 9.87 -4.43 12.82
CA PRO A 131 9.64 -4.44 11.38
C PRO A 131 10.38 -3.29 10.71
N ARG A 132 11.00 -3.60 9.58
CA ARG A 132 11.58 -2.63 8.65
C ARG A 132 10.72 -2.60 7.39
N ASP A 133 10.85 -1.54 6.60
CA ASP A 133 10.06 -1.30 5.39
C ASP A 133 10.01 -2.52 4.45
N GLY A 134 11.13 -3.25 4.32
CA GLY A 134 11.19 -4.47 3.50
C GLY A 134 10.06 -5.46 3.79
N VAL A 135 9.74 -5.70 5.07
CA VAL A 135 8.67 -6.63 5.47
C VAL A 135 7.30 -6.08 5.09
N CYS A 136 7.10 -4.76 5.19
CA CYS A 136 5.86 -4.14 4.72
C CYS A 136 5.71 -4.32 3.20
N LEU A 137 6.80 -4.15 2.45
CA LEU A 137 6.84 -4.22 0.99
C LEU A 137 6.69 -5.65 0.44
N ASP A 138 6.83 -6.70 1.24
CA ASP A 138 6.52 -8.07 0.82
C ASP A 138 5.04 -8.20 0.38
N CYS A 139 4.16 -7.42 1.03
CA CYS A 139 2.74 -7.30 0.68
C CYS A 139 2.42 -5.97 -0.03
N HIS A 140 3.08 -4.87 0.37
CA HIS A 140 2.82 -3.51 -0.12
C HIS A 140 3.62 -3.14 -1.38
N ARG A 141 3.36 -3.87 -2.48
CA ARG A 141 4.10 -3.76 -3.74
C ARG A 141 3.23 -3.71 -4.99
N GLY A 142 3.87 -3.58 -6.15
CA GLY A 142 3.18 -3.39 -7.42
C GLY A 142 2.23 -2.19 -7.39
N TYR A 143 0.99 -2.39 -7.83
CA TYR A 143 -0.05 -1.36 -7.81
C TYR A 143 -0.71 -1.19 -6.44
N PHE A 144 -0.37 -2.00 -5.44
CA PHE A 144 -0.70 -1.71 -4.07
C PHE A 144 0.21 -0.59 -3.55
N VAL A 145 -0.32 0.30 -2.70
CA VAL A 145 0.44 1.46 -2.23
C VAL A 145 1.57 1.02 -1.28
N GLY A 146 2.76 1.62 -1.42
CA GLY A 146 3.91 1.39 -0.55
C GLY A 146 5.24 1.38 -1.31
N SER A 147 5.34 0.63 -2.40
CA SER A 147 6.58 0.57 -3.20
C SER A 147 6.93 1.89 -3.91
N ASP A 148 5.92 2.70 -4.20
CA ASP A 148 6.06 4.06 -4.70
C ASP A 148 6.84 4.97 -3.74
N TYR A 149 6.78 4.73 -2.42
CA TYR A 149 7.56 5.43 -1.40
C TYR A 149 9.06 5.41 -1.68
N HIS A 150 9.56 4.27 -2.15
CA HIS A 150 10.97 4.09 -2.49
C HIS A 150 11.26 4.30 -3.99
N GLY A 151 10.36 4.94 -4.73
CA GLY A 151 10.57 5.21 -6.15
C GLY A 151 10.46 3.97 -7.05
N ARG A 152 9.68 2.96 -6.63
CA ARG A 152 9.55 1.69 -7.38
C ARG A 152 8.19 1.60 -8.05
N ALA A 153 8.12 2.02 -9.31
CA ALA A 153 6.90 1.90 -10.09
C ALA A 153 6.78 0.50 -10.72
N PRO A 154 5.56 -0.06 -10.82
CA PRO A 154 5.33 -1.30 -11.54
C PRO A 154 5.62 -1.14 -13.04
N ARG A 155 6.05 -2.24 -13.67
CA ARG A 155 6.23 -2.31 -15.12
C ARG A 155 5.00 -2.85 -15.85
N GLU A 156 5.03 -2.69 -17.16
CA GLU A 156 4.11 -3.34 -18.10
C GLU A 156 4.20 -4.86 -17.97
N ASP A 157 3.08 -5.57 -18.09
CA ASP A 157 3.04 -7.02 -17.80
C ASP A 157 3.88 -7.84 -18.79
N ALA A 158 4.11 -7.34 -20.01
CA ALA A 158 4.80 -8.11 -21.03
C ALA A 158 6.27 -8.38 -20.67
N PHE A 159 6.71 -9.63 -20.84
CA PHE A 159 8.05 -10.10 -20.49
C PHE A 159 9.18 -9.26 -21.11
N ARG A 160 8.97 -8.71 -22.31
CA ARG A 160 9.95 -7.82 -22.97
C ARG A 160 10.26 -6.52 -22.21
N PHE A 161 9.35 -6.11 -21.32
CA PHE A 161 9.49 -4.92 -20.49
C PHE A 161 9.95 -5.25 -19.08
N GLN A 162 9.96 -6.52 -18.71
CA GLN A 162 10.56 -7.03 -17.49
C GLN A 162 12.10 -6.95 -17.65
N ARG A 163 12.64 -5.77 -17.34
CA ARG A 163 14.09 -5.50 -17.30
C ARG A 163 14.43 -4.42 -16.27
N GLY A 164 15.71 -4.38 -15.88
CA GLY A 164 16.23 -3.37 -14.95
C GLY A 164 16.22 -3.83 -13.49
N PRO A 165 16.24 -2.88 -12.54
CA PRO A 165 16.36 -3.18 -11.11
C PRO A 165 15.26 -4.12 -10.59
N PHE A 166 15.65 -5.00 -9.68
CA PHE A 166 14.81 -6.03 -9.08
C PHE A 166 14.71 -5.83 -7.58
N ALA A 167 13.50 -5.86 -7.02
CA ALA A 167 13.26 -5.81 -5.59
C ALA A 167 11.95 -6.51 -5.25
N GLY A 168 11.93 -7.22 -4.12
CA GLY A 168 10.70 -7.86 -3.63
C GLY A 168 10.08 -8.81 -4.66
N GLY A 169 10.89 -9.59 -5.38
CA GLY A 169 10.39 -10.59 -6.32
C GLY A 169 9.98 -10.07 -7.71
N GLU A 170 10.05 -8.76 -7.97
CA GLU A 170 9.63 -8.17 -9.25
C GLU A 170 10.63 -7.13 -9.77
N GLN A 171 10.64 -6.92 -11.09
CA GLN A 171 11.36 -5.80 -11.69
C GLN A 171 10.50 -4.55 -11.67
N PHE A 172 11.15 -3.41 -11.45
CA PHE A 172 10.45 -2.14 -11.35
C PHE A 172 11.05 -1.07 -12.28
N LEU A 173 10.26 -0.03 -12.54
CA LEU A 173 10.71 1.20 -13.15
C LEU A 173 11.21 2.15 -12.05
N PRO A 174 12.50 2.53 -12.04
CA PRO A 174 12.98 3.54 -11.11
C PRO A 174 12.32 4.88 -11.38
N MET A 175 11.70 5.43 -10.34
CA MET A 175 11.03 6.73 -10.33
C MET A 175 11.60 7.57 -9.19
N LEU A 176 11.21 8.84 -9.13
CA LEU A 176 11.59 9.72 -8.03
C LEU A 176 10.95 9.25 -6.72
N PRO A 177 11.73 8.88 -5.69
CA PRO A 177 11.19 8.46 -4.40
C PRO A 177 10.54 9.61 -3.62
N ASP A 178 9.81 9.25 -2.57
CA ASP A 178 9.30 10.21 -1.60
C ASP A 178 10.45 10.93 -0.88
N VAL A 179 10.31 12.23 -0.63
CA VAL A 179 11.33 13.02 0.07
C VAL A 179 11.56 12.54 1.50
N HIS A 180 10.55 11.93 2.14
CA HIS A 180 10.68 11.37 3.48
C HIS A 180 11.49 10.06 3.45
N ALA A 181 11.34 9.25 2.40
CA ALA A 181 12.14 8.05 2.20
C ALA A 181 13.61 8.42 1.95
N GLU A 182 13.87 9.45 1.14
CA GLU A 182 15.23 10.00 0.93
C GLU A 182 15.85 10.50 2.25
N ALA A 183 15.03 11.03 3.16
CA ALA A 183 15.45 11.46 4.49
C ALA A 183 15.61 10.30 5.50
N GLY A 184 15.39 9.05 5.08
CA GLY A 184 15.55 7.87 5.92
C GLY A 184 14.38 7.59 6.88
N ILE A 185 13.22 8.24 6.69
CA ILE A 185 12.02 7.91 7.45
C ILE A 185 11.45 6.61 6.88
N GLY A 186 11.27 5.60 7.73
CA GLY A 186 10.63 4.34 7.34
C GLY A 186 9.10 4.38 7.45
N CYS A 187 8.42 3.34 6.96
CA CYS A 187 6.96 3.22 6.99
C CYS A 187 6.38 3.43 8.40
N GLY A 188 7.04 2.87 9.41
CA GLY A 188 6.64 2.98 10.83
C GLY A 188 6.69 4.40 11.40
N GLY A 189 7.34 5.35 10.72
CA GLY A 189 7.34 6.77 11.12
C GLY A 189 5.96 7.43 11.00
N CYS A 190 5.13 6.93 10.07
CA CYS A 190 3.74 7.35 9.86
C CYS A 190 2.74 6.25 10.26
N HIS A 191 3.08 4.97 10.01
CA HIS A 191 2.24 3.80 10.29
C HIS A 191 2.69 3.06 11.56
N ASP A 192 2.54 3.70 12.72
CA ASP A 192 2.89 3.06 13.98
C ASP A 192 1.97 1.87 14.34
N MET A 193 2.47 0.93 15.14
CA MET A 193 1.72 -0.29 15.49
C MET A 193 0.40 0.01 16.21
N ALA A 194 0.34 1.08 17.02
CA ALA A 194 -0.89 1.46 17.71
C ALA A 194 -1.98 1.90 16.72
N SER A 195 -1.60 2.63 15.67
CA SER A 195 -2.49 3.02 14.58
C SER A 195 -3.00 1.81 13.81
N LEU A 196 -2.12 0.84 13.50
CA LEU A 196 -2.48 -0.38 12.81
C LEU A 196 -3.43 -1.26 13.63
N ALA A 197 -3.16 -1.44 14.93
CA ALA A 197 -4.04 -2.19 15.84
C ALA A 197 -5.41 -1.52 16.00
N ALA A 198 -5.48 -0.19 15.90
CA ALA A 198 -6.72 0.57 15.89
C ALA A 198 -7.41 0.59 14.52
N GLY A 199 -6.86 -0.06 13.48
CA GLY A 199 -7.43 -0.09 12.13
C GLY A 199 -7.33 1.25 11.40
N ARG A 200 -6.48 2.18 11.89
CA ARG A 200 -6.26 3.48 11.25
C ARG A 200 -5.36 3.32 10.05
N ARG A 201 -5.60 4.14 9.02
CA ARG A 201 -4.77 4.16 7.80
C ARG A 201 -3.36 4.71 8.05
N SER A 202 -3.23 5.61 9.01
CA SER A 202 -1.95 6.20 9.45
C SER A 202 -2.09 6.66 10.90
N GLY A 203 -0.99 6.67 11.64
CA GLY A 203 -0.87 7.29 12.96
C GLY A 203 -0.63 8.79 12.88
N LYS A 204 -0.06 9.27 11.78
CA LYS A 204 0.26 10.69 11.52
C LYS A 204 -0.18 11.16 10.15
N GLY A 205 -0.65 12.39 10.06
CA GLY A 205 -0.88 13.14 8.84
C GLY A 205 0.20 14.19 8.58
N CYS A 206 0.09 14.90 7.47
CA CYS A 206 1.11 15.89 7.06
C CYS A 206 1.28 17.00 8.10
N ARG A 207 0.18 17.48 8.68
CA ARG A 207 0.18 18.61 9.64
C ARG A 207 0.64 18.25 11.04
N ASP A 208 0.81 16.97 11.36
CA ASP A 208 1.38 16.56 12.64
C ASP A 208 2.89 16.83 12.70
N CYS A 209 3.53 17.04 11.55
CA CYS A 209 4.96 17.34 11.43
C CYS A 209 5.25 18.64 10.67
N HIS A 210 4.33 19.12 9.81
CA HIS A 210 4.56 20.23 8.90
C HIS A 210 3.57 21.38 9.10
N GLU A 211 4.10 22.59 9.20
CA GLU A 211 3.31 23.82 9.20
C GLU A 211 3.32 24.47 7.80
N PRO A 212 2.15 24.77 7.19
CA PRO A 212 2.11 25.41 5.87
C PRO A 212 2.68 26.83 5.88
N ASP A 213 3.85 27.00 5.26
CA ASP A 213 4.52 28.29 5.10
C ASP A 213 3.67 29.26 4.25
N GLN A 214 3.16 30.33 4.87
CA GLN A 214 2.31 31.35 4.23
C GLN A 214 3.03 32.17 3.17
N ARG A 215 4.38 32.12 3.12
CA ARG A 215 5.12 32.73 2.02
C ARG A 215 4.81 32.00 0.73
N ILE A 216 4.53 30.70 0.72
CA ILE A 216 4.19 29.94 -0.49
C ILE A 216 2.80 30.35 -1.01
N VAL A 217 2.71 30.66 -2.31
CA VAL A 217 1.50 31.23 -2.95
C VAL A 217 0.28 30.34 -2.72
N GLU A 218 0.44 29.02 -2.83
CA GLU A 218 -0.63 28.05 -2.64
C GLU A 218 -1.06 27.95 -1.18
N HIS A 219 -0.12 28.05 -0.23
CA HIS A 219 -0.43 27.92 1.19
C HIS A 219 -1.20 29.12 1.74
N ARG A 220 -1.02 30.33 1.18
CA ARG A 220 -1.81 31.50 1.61
C ARG A 220 -3.25 31.48 1.09
N ILE A 221 -3.59 30.61 0.13
CA ILE A 221 -4.96 30.48 -0.39
C ILE A 221 -5.76 29.56 0.55
N PRO A 222 -6.77 30.07 1.30
CA PRO A 222 -7.49 29.25 2.28
C PRO A 222 -8.15 28.02 1.65
N ALA A 223 -8.73 28.17 0.46
CA ALA A 223 -9.35 27.07 -0.27
C ALA A 223 -8.38 25.91 -0.56
N HIS A 224 -7.09 26.18 -0.81
CA HIS A 224 -6.09 25.12 -1.01
C HIS A 224 -5.79 24.38 0.30
N ARG A 225 -5.73 25.09 1.43
CA ARG A 225 -5.46 24.46 2.73
C ARG A 225 -6.67 23.74 3.33
N GLU A 226 -7.88 24.17 3.02
CA GLU A 226 -9.10 23.67 3.64
C GLU A 226 -9.76 22.58 2.81
N ARG A 227 -9.70 22.70 1.47
CA ARG A 227 -10.44 21.85 0.55
C ARG A 227 -9.59 20.83 -0.19
N LEU A 228 -8.26 20.90 -0.12
CA LEU A 228 -7.37 19.90 -0.71
C LEU A 228 -6.71 19.09 0.39
N GLU A 229 -6.42 17.84 0.06
CA GLU A 229 -5.39 17.08 0.75
C GLU A 229 -4.02 17.63 0.36
N CYS A 230 -3.06 17.66 1.30
CA CYS A 230 -1.71 18.19 1.01
C CYS A 230 -1.05 17.41 -0.15
N TYR A 231 -1.27 16.09 -0.17
CA TYR A 231 -0.76 15.20 -1.21
C TYR A 231 -1.48 15.33 -2.56
N ALA A 232 -2.55 16.13 -2.68
CA ALA A 232 -3.11 16.49 -4.00
C ALA A 232 -2.15 17.37 -4.81
N CYS A 233 -1.35 18.21 -4.12
CA CYS A 233 -0.34 19.06 -4.74
C CYS A 233 1.06 18.45 -4.68
N HIS A 234 1.37 17.70 -3.61
CA HIS A 234 2.71 17.25 -3.32
C HIS A 234 3.09 15.87 -3.86
N SER A 235 2.13 15.03 -4.28
CA SER A 235 2.46 13.75 -4.93
C SER A 235 2.93 13.99 -6.36
N ALA A 236 4.17 13.60 -6.67
CA ALA A 236 4.77 13.83 -7.99
C ALA A 236 4.22 12.87 -9.06
N TRP A 237 3.96 11.63 -8.69
CA TRP A 237 3.47 10.60 -9.61
C TRP A 237 2.69 9.53 -8.86
N ALA A 238 1.98 8.66 -9.58
CA ALA A 238 1.40 7.47 -8.96
C ALA A 238 1.25 6.32 -9.94
N PRO A 239 1.30 5.07 -9.44
CA PRO A 239 0.99 3.90 -10.24
C PRO A 239 -0.50 3.79 -10.52
N GLN A 240 -0.81 3.78 -11.82
CA GLN A 240 -2.16 3.74 -12.37
C GLN A 240 -2.25 2.63 -13.42
N GLU A 241 -3.25 1.76 -13.27
CA GLU A 241 -3.58 0.68 -14.23
C GLU A 241 -4.99 0.95 -14.77
N TYR A 242 -5.10 1.22 -16.07
CA TYR A 242 -6.35 1.52 -16.76
C TYR A 242 -6.80 0.29 -17.54
N GLY A 243 -8.04 -0.15 -17.31
CA GLY A 243 -8.63 -1.31 -17.97
C GLY A 243 -7.89 -2.61 -17.64
N THR A 244 -8.21 -3.24 -16.52
CA THR A 244 -7.72 -4.58 -16.16
C THR A 244 -8.57 -5.64 -16.85
N PHE A 245 -7.93 -6.56 -17.56
CA PHE A 245 -8.58 -7.69 -18.22
C PHE A 245 -8.27 -8.98 -17.49
N TRP A 246 -9.30 -9.74 -17.16
CA TRP A 246 -9.18 -11.15 -16.83
C TRP A 246 -9.75 -11.98 -17.96
N LEU A 247 -8.94 -12.86 -18.50
CA LEU A 247 -9.32 -13.80 -19.56
C LEU A 247 -9.24 -15.20 -18.97
N ARG A 248 -10.29 -15.99 -19.15
CA ARG A 248 -10.34 -17.40 -18.76
C ARG A 248 -10.37 -18.26 -20.02
N PHE A 249 -9.47 -19.23 -20.11
CA PHE A 249 -9.32 -20.14 -21.24
C PHE A 249 -9.55 -21.58 -20.78
N ILE A 250 -10.68 -22.17 -21.19
CA ILE A 250 -11.00 -23.59 -20.96
C ILE A 250 -10.90 -24.31 -22.29
N ASP A 251 -10.06 -25.33 -22.39
CA ASP A 251 -9.83 -26.11 -23.63
C ASP A 251 -9.58 -25.22 -24.86
N SER A 252 -8.82 -24.13 -24.69
CA SER A 252 -8.61 -23.10 -25.71
C SER A 252 -7.12 -22.76 -25.95
N PRO A 253 -6.24 -23.77 -26.19
CA PRO A 253 -4.80 -23.55 -26.30
C PRO A 253 -4.40 -22.59 -27.42
N ARG A 254 -5.11 -22.54 -28.57
CA ARG A 254 -4.75 -21.66 -29.69
C ARG A 254 -5.01 -20.21 -29.38
N ARG A 255 -6.13 -19.90 -28.73
CA ARG A 255 -6.43 -18.54 -28.27
C ARG A 255 -5.52 -18.14 -27.11
N GLN A 256 -5.27 -19.03 -26.14
CA GLN A 256 -4.39 -18.75 -25.00
C GLN A 256 -2.95 -18.46 -25.47
N ALA A 257 -2.44 -19.19 -26.46
CA ALA A 257 -1.10 -19.01 -27.01
C ALA A 257 -0.82 -17.60 -27.57
N ARG A 258 -1.86 -16.83 -27.91
CA ARG A 258 -1.72 -15.43 -28.36
C ARG A 258 -1.24 -14.49 -27.26
N PHE A 259 -1.32 -14.93 -26.00
CA PHE A 259 -0.94 -14.13 -24.85
C PHE A 259 0.41 -14.52 -24.25
N THR A 260 1.19 -15.40 -24.90
CA THR A 260 2.51 -15.90 -24.42
C THR A 260 3.51 -14.82 -24.00
N ALA A 261 3.33 -13.58 -24.44
CA ALA A 261 4.16 -12.44 -24.05
C ALA A 261 3.90 -11.91 -22.62
N ILE A 262 2.85 -12.38 -21.92
CA ILE A 262 2.49 -11.96 -20.55
C ILE A 262 2.38 -13.19 -19.62
N PRO A 263 2.54 -13.03 -18.30
CA PRO A 263 2.37 -14.13 -17.35
C PRO A 263 0.97 -14.75 -17.39
N HIS A 264 0.91 -16.07 -17.21
CA HIS A 264 -0.31 -16.89 -17.15
C HIS A 264 -0.33 -17.71 -15.86
N GLN A 265 -1.52 -17.98 -15.34
CA GLN A 265 -1.74 -18.88 -14.22
C GLN A 265 -2.84 -19.87 -14.62
N ASP A 266 -2.44 -21.08 -15.00
CA ASP A 266 -3.34 -22.13 -15.49
C ASP A 266 -4.25 -21.64 -16.63
N GLU A 267 -5.55 -21.60 -16.41
CA GLU A 267 -6.57 -21.12 -17.35
C GLU A 267 -6.71 -19.58 -17.38
N TRP A 268 -6.05 -18.86 -16.48
CA TRP A 268 -6.22 -17.43 -16.30
C TRP A 268 -5.07 -16.60 -16.89
N VAL A 269 -5.45 -15.50 -17.52
CA VAL A 269 -4.54 -14.47 -17.99
C VAL A 269 -5.01 -13.11 -17.51
N LYS A 270 -4.13 -12.37 -16.84
CA LYS A 270 -4.35 -10.97 -16.47
C LYS A 270 -3.58 -10.07 -17.45
N SER A 271 -4.24 -9.05 -17.97
CA SER A 271 -3.61 -7.99 -18.74
C SER A 271 -4.15 -6.61 -18.31
N ALA A 272 -3.54 -5.55 -18.83
CA ALA A 272 -4.03 -4.18 -18.69
C ALA A 272 -4.05 -3.49 -20.06
N TYR A 273 -5.00 -2.56 -20.26
CA TYR A 273 -5.03 -1.73 -21.46
C TYR A 273 -3.86 -0.75 -21.48
N LEU A 274 -3.62 -0.11 -20.33
CA LEU A 274 -2.60 0.92 -20.20
C LEU A 274 -2.13 1.04 -18.75
N LYS A 275 -0.82 1.16 -18.56
CA LYS A 275 -0.23 1.54 -17.28
C LYS A 275 0.46 2.89 -17.37
N ARG A 276 0.26 3.73 -16.36
CA ARG A 276 0.86 5.08 -16.28
C ARG A 276 1.49 5.30 -14.91
N GLN A 277 2.57 6.09 -14.92
CA GLN A 277 3.38 6.44 -13.75
C GLN A 277 3.57 7.96 -13.64
N ASP A 278 2.56 8.72 -14.08
CA ASP A 278 2.55 10.17 -14.05
C ASP A 278 1.65 10.70 -12.93
N ALA A 279 1.41 12.01 -12.93
CA ALA A 279 0.59 12.64 -11.93
C ALA A 279 -0.86 12.08 -12.00
N PRO A 280 -1.41 11.54 -10.90
CA PRO A 280 -2.73 10.90 -10.90
C PRO A 280 -3.88 11.90 -11.06
N PRO A 281 -5.00 11.53 -11.71
CA PRO A 281 -6.21 12.36 -11.70
C PRO A 281 -6.66 12.74 -10.29
N LEU A 282 -7.49 13.78 -10.20
CA LEU A 282 -8.04 14.33 -8.97
C LEU A 282 -9.55 14.13 -8.91
N GLY A 283 -10.04 13.84 -7.71
CA GLY A 283 -11.46 13.78 -7.38
C GLY A 283 -11.65 14.24 -5.95
N LEU A 284 -12.78 13.88 -5.34
CA LEU A 284 -13.08 14.12 -3.94
C LEU A 284 -12.96 12.81 -3.16
N ASN A 285 -12.37 12.86 -1.98
CA ASN A 285 -12.38 11.73 -1.04
C ASN A 285 -13.66 11.74 -0.18
N SER A 286 -13.79 10.77 0.73
CA SER A 286 -14.95 10.64 1.62
C SER A 286 -15.15 11.81 2.59
N ALA A 287 -14.12 12.64 2.80
CA ALA A 287 -14.20 13.87 3.59
C ALA A 287 -14.54 15.10 2.73
N GLY A 288 -14.84 14.91 1.43
CA GLY A 288 -15.16 15.99 0.50
C GLY A 288 -13.95 16.83 0.06
N LYS A 289 -12.73 16.40 0.39
CA LYS A 289 -11.50 17.10 0.00
C LYS A 289 -10.97 16.61 -1.35
N VAL A 290 -10.38 17.51 -2.10
CA VAL A 290 -9.70 17.20 -3.35
C VAL A 290 -8.49 16.33 -3.07
N SER A 291 -8.46 15.17 -3.68
CA SER A 291 -7.46 14.12 -3.45
C SER A 291 -7.10 13.45 -4.78
N PRO A 292 -5.87 12.93 -4.93
CA PRO A 292 -5.56 11.96 -5.97
C PRO A 292 -6.56 10.82 -5.95
N ILE A 293 -7.04 10.48 -7.14
CA ILE A 293 -7.82 9.29 -7.43
C ILE A 293 -7.07 8.46 -8.47
N ARG A 294 -7.25 7.15 -8.41
CA ARG A 294 -6.76 6.24 -9.45
C ARG A 294 -7.83 5.21 -9.78
N PRO A 295 -7.76 4.58 -10.96
CA PRO A 295 -8.49 3.35 -11.17
C PRO A 295 -8.08 2.35 -10.07
N GLN A 296 -9.07 1.79 -9.38
CA GLN A 296 -8.84 0.67 -8.49
C GLN A 296 -9.10 -0.63 -9.25
N PHE A 297 -10.27 -0.73 -9.88
CA PHE A 297 -10.66 -1.83 -10.75
C PHE A 297 -11.60 -1.34 -11.85
N ILE A 298 -11.04 -1.01 -13.01
CA ILE A 298 -11.80 -0.95 -14.26
C ILE A 298 -11.67 -2.35 -14.88
N LEU A 299 -12.59 -3.24 -14.52
CA LEU A 299 -12.47 -4.67 -14.71
C LEU A 299 -13.27 -5.15 -15.90
N TYR A 300 -12.57 -5.72 -16.87
CA TYR A 300 -13.12 -6.42 -18.01
C TYR A 300 -12.89 -7.92 -17.88
N PHE A 301 -13.84 -8.71 -18.37
CA PHE A 301 -13.79 -10.16 -18.33
C PHE A 301 -14.18 -10.78 -19.67
N SER A 302 -13.45 -11.81 -20.07
CA SER A 302 -13.80 -12.67 -21.21
C SER A 302 -13.65 -14.13 -20.82
N ASP A 303 -14.71 -14.92 -21.05
CA ASP A 303 -14.70 -16.37 -20.90
C ASP A 303 -14.56 -17.00 -22.28
N ILE A 304 -13.53 -17.83 -22.47
CA ILE A 304 -13.18 -18.43 -23.75
C ILE A 304 -13.13 -19.94 -23.53
N ARG A 305 -14.04 -20.66 -24.19
CA ARG A 305 -14.17 -22.10 -24.07
C ARG A 305 -14.16 -22.76 -25.44
N SER A 306 -13.39 -23.83 -25.58
CA SER A 306 -13.25 -24.55 -26.85
C SER A 306 -13.00 -23.63 -28.04
N GLU A 307 -12.04 -22.71 -27.88
CA GLU A 307 -11.60 -21.70 -28.85
C GLU A 307 -12.62 -20.62 -29.23
N ARG A 308 -13.71 -20.49 -28.48
CA ARG A 308 -14.78 -19.51 -28.74
C ARG A 308 -15.12 -18.72 -27.49
N ALA A 309 -15.46 -17.45 -27.68
CA ALA A 309 -15.98 -16.63 -26.60
C ALA A 309 -17.36 -17.13 -26.16
N VAL A 310 -17.57 -17.18 -24.85
CA VAL A 310 -18.85 -17.50 -24.22
C VAL A 310 -19.46 -16.20 -23.70
N GLY A 311 -20.53 -15.76 -24.36
CA GLY A 311 -21.15 -14.45 -24.09
C GLY A 311 -20.39 -13.30 -24.75
N GLU A 312 -20.42 -12.13 -24.12
CA GLU A 312 -19.76 -10.91 -24.59
C GLU A 312 -18.27 -10.92 -24.19
N GLU A 313 -17.36 -10.78 -25.17
CA GLU A 313 -15.94 -10.51 -24.89
C GLU A 313 -15.79 -9.10 -24.30
N ASN A 314 -14.80 -8.91 -23.42
CA ASN A 314 -14.56 -7.64 -22.74
C ASN A 314 -15.80 -7.12 -22.01
N ARG A 315 -16.51 -8.00 -21.31
CA ARG A 315 -17.62 -7.61 -20.46
C ARG A 315 -17.12 -6.77 -19.30
N LEU A 316 -17.63 -5.55 -19.16
CA LEU A 316 -17.32 -4.68 -18.01
C LEU A 316 -18.02 -5.21 -16.75
N LEU A 317 -17.23 -5.66 -15.78
CA LEU A 317 -17.71 -6.12 -14.48
C LEU A 317 -17.70 -5.02 -13.42
N ALA A 318 -16.76 -4.08 -13.52
CA ALA A 318 -16.65 -2.93 -12.62
C ALA A 318 -15.91 -1.77 -13.29
N ALA A 319 -16.26 -0.54 -12.94
CA ALA A 319 -15.52 0.66 -13.33
C ALA A 319 -15.31 1.54 -12.09
N GLU A 320 -14.48 1.05 -11.19
CA GLU A 320 -14.28 1.60 -9.85
C GLU A 320 -12.93 2.31 -9.72
N TRP A 321 -13.01 3.55 -9.24
CA TRP A 321 -11.91 4.42 -8.88
C TRP A 321 -11.83 4.56 -7.36
N LYS A 322 -10.67 4.97 -6.86
CA LYS A 322 -10.46 5.19 -5.42
C LYS A 322 -9.63 6.43 -5.18
N ALA A 323 -10.08 7.27 -4.25
CA ALA A 323 -9.27 8.31 -3.63
C ALA A 323 -8.21 7.68 -2.72
N PHE A 324 -6.96 8.08 -2.90
CA PHE A 324 -5.82 7.50 -2.21
C PHE A 324 -4.70 8.53 -2.01
N PHE A 325 -3.71 8.14 -1.22
CA PHE A 325 -2.48 8.90 -1.02
C PHE A 325 -1.34 8.16 -1.76
N PRO A 326 -0.85 8.70 -2.90
CA PRO A 326 0.39 8.24 -3.51
C PRO A 326 1.57 8.66 -2.63
N HIS A 327 2.41 7.70 -2.25
CA HIS A 327 3.58 7.92 -1.38
C HIS A 327 4.74 8.46 -2.20
N THR A 328 4.54 9.58 -2.88
CA THR A 328 5.52 10.18 -3.81
C THR A 328 5.65 11.67 -3.53
N VAL A 329 5.56 12.05 -2.25
CA VAL A 329 5.61 13.42 -1.78
C VAL A 329 6.95 14.05 -2.16
N ARG A 330 6.88 15.21 -2.81
CA ARG A 330 8.03 16.07 -3.12
C ARG A 330 7.85 17.47 -2.56
N ARG A 331 8.97 18.19 -2.46
CA ARG A 331 8.98 19.62 -2.09
C ARG A 331 8.34 20.50 -3.16
N GLY A 332 8.61 20.20 -4.43
CA GLY A 332 7.99 20.87 -5.57
C GLY A 332 6.54 20.41 -5.79
N THR A 333 5.70 21.32 -6.31
CA THR A 333 4.29 21.07 -6.61
C THR A 333 3.96 21.43 -8.05
N VAL A 334 2.85 20.89 -8.56
CA VAL A 334 2.31 21.22 -9.89
C VAL A 334 2.05 22.72 -10.06
N MET A 335 2.24 23.25 -11.27
CA MET A 335 1.84 24.62 -11.61
C MET A 335 0.30 24.78 -11.58
N CYS A 336 -0.19 26.02 -11.48
CA CYS A 336 -1.62 26.27 -11.31
C CYS A 336 -2.45 25.71 -12.47
N ASP A 337 -1.95 25.83 -13.70
CA ASP A 337 -2.52 25.29 -14.93
C ASP A 337 -2.56 23.75 -14.95
N GLY A 338 -1.64 23.09 -14.23
CA GLY A 338 -1.66 21.64 -14.05
C GLY A 338 -2.93 21.09 -13.39
N CYS A 339 -3.71 21.96 -12.73
CA CYS A 339 -5.04 21.64 -12.20
C CYS A 339 -6.13 22.56 -12.77
N HIS A 340 -5.93 23.88 -12.74
CA HIS A 340 -6.95 24.84 -13.13
C HIS A 340 -7.21 24.88 -14.64
N ASP A 341 -6.26 24.47 -15.47
CA ASP A 341 -6.39 24.47 -16.94
C ASP A 341 -6.12 23.06 -17.51
N ASN A 342 -6.64 22.05 -16.80
CA ASN A 342 -6.44 20.65 -17.17
C ASN A 342 -7.71 19.83 -16.89
N PRO A 343 -8.72 19.87 -17.78
CA PRO A 343 -9.96 19.12 -17.61
C PRO A 343 -9.75 17.61 -17.46
N ARG A 344 -8.74 17.06 -18.14
CA ARG A 344 -8.36 15.64 -18.02
C ARG A 344 -7.95 15.27 -16.60
N ARG A 345 -7.35 16.20 -15.84
CA ARG A 345 -7.05 16.03 -14.40
C ARG A 345 -8.27 15.65 -13.59
N PHE A 346 -9.47 16.02 -14.03
CA PHE A 346 -10.74 15.75 -13.34
C PHE A 346 -11.68 14.80 -14.11
N LEU A 347 -11.14 14.02 -15.05
CA LEU A 347 -11.90 13.11 -15.92
C LEU A 347 -12.98 13.84 -16.74
N LEU A 348 -12.60 14.99 -17.29
CA LEU A 348 -13.42 15.79 -18.21
C LEU A 348 -12.69 15.97 -19.55
N GLU A 349 -12.00 14.93 -20.03
CA GLU A 349 -11.29 14.96 -21.31
C GLU A 349 -12.29 15.16 -22.47
N GLY A 350 -12.03 16.16 -23.31
CA GLY A 350 -12.85 16.44 -24.48
C GLY A 350 -12.67 15.36 -25.55
N GLU A 351 -13.72 15.10 -26.34
CA GLU A 351 -13.70 14.06 -27.38
C GLU A 351 -12.57 14.26 -28.40
N LYS A 352 -12.31 15.51 -28.80
CA LYS A 352 -11.24 15.86 -29.76
C LYS A 352 -9.82 15.66 -29.20
N GLU A 353 -9.68 15.56 -27.88
CA GLU A 353 -8.39 15.38 -27.20
C GLU A 353 -8.07 13.91 -26.94
N ARG A 354 -9.02 13.00 -27.22
CA ARG A 354 -8.88 11.58 -26.93
C ARG A 354 -7.86 10.93 -27.86
N ILE A 355 -6.88 10.30 -27.24
CA ILE A 355 -5.91 9.43 -27.92
C ILE A 355 -6.44 7.98 -27.95
N TYR A 356 -7.08 7.52 -26.88
CA TYR A 356 -7.59 6.16 -26.75
C TYR A 356 -9.09 6.10 -27.07
N ARG A 357 -9.46 5.27 -28.04
CA ARG A 357 -10.83 5.11 -28.54
C ARG A 357 -11.40 3.76 -28.13
N LEU A 358 -11.76 3.67 -26.86
CA LEU A 358 -12.14 2.39 -26.23
C LEU A 358 -13.29 1.68 -26.95
N LYS A 359 -14.24 2.42 -27.53
CA LYS A 359 -15.34 1.86 -28.33
C LYS A 359 -14.85 1.18 -29.61
N ASP A 360 -13.90 1.79 -30.31
CA ASP A 360 -13.29 1.24 -31.52
C ASP A 360 -12.47 -0.02 -31.17
N ASP A 361 -11.93 -0.08 -29.95
CA ASP A 361 -11.21 -1.24 -29.39
C ASP A 361 -12.16 -2.33 -28.83
N GLY A 362 -13.48 -2.18 -29.00
CA GLY A 362 -14.46 -3.17 -28.54
C GLY A 362 -14.74 -3.16 -27.04
N LEU A 363 -14.54 -2.04 -26.36
CA LEU A 363 -14.82 -1.87 -24.93
C LEU A 363 -16.10 -1.06 -24.70
N SER A 364 -16.77 -1.32 -23.57
CA SER A 364 -18.06 -0.70 -23.27
C SER A 364 -17.96 0.74 -22.73
N LEU A 365 -16.81 1.16 -22.20
CA LEU A 365 -16.60 2.54 -21.74
C LEU A 365 -16.23 3.45 -22.91
N GLU A 366 -16.61 4.71 -22.81
CA GLU A 366 -16.33 5.71 -23.83
C GLU A 366 -14.88 6.24 -23.75
N SER A 367 -14.40 6.48 -22.54
CA SER A 367 -13.03 6.87 -22.23
C SER A 367 -12.75 6.59 -20.77
N PHE A 368 -11.50 6.28 -20.43
CA PHE A 368 -11.08 6.21 -19.04
C PHE A 368 -11.08 7.57 -18.35
N TRP A 369 -10.95 8.67 -19.09
CA TRP A 369 -10.99 10.05 -18.58
C TRP A 369 -12.38 10.68 -18.71
N ARG A 370 -13.42 9.86 -18.61
CA ARG A 370 -14.82 10.29 -18.51
C ARG A 370 -15.48 9.67 -17.28
N ARG A 371 -16.48 10.34 -16.72
CA ARG A 371 -17.10 9.92 -15.45
C ARG A 371 -18.26 8.97 -15.68
N GLU A 372 -18.88 9.05 -16.84
CA GLU A 372 -20.06 8.28 -17.22
C GLU A 372 -19.77 6.77 -17.18
N GLY A 373 -20.62 6.02 -16.49
CA GLY A 373 -20.43 4.58 -16.30
C GLY A 373 -19.36 4.19 -15.27
N GLN A 374 -18.69 5.17 -14.64
CA GLN A 374 -17.64 4.94 -13.64
C GLN A 374 -18.05 5.53 -12.28
N ARG A 375 -17.36 5.11 -11.20
CA ARG A 375 -17.58 5.68 -9.86
C ARG A 375 -16.32 5.71 -9.00
N VAL A 376 -16.24 6.63 -8.04
CA VAL A 376 -15.22 6.63 -6.98
C VAL A 376 -15.80 5.96 -5.74
N VAL A 377 -15.22 4.85 -5.27
CA VAL A 377 -15.84 4.01 -4.22
C VAL A 377 -15.78 4.60 -2.82
N ASN A 378 -14.86 5.54 -2.58
CA ASN A 378 -14.64 6.18 -1.29
C ASN A 378 -14.63 7.71 -1.43
N GLY A 379 -15.51 8.25 -2.26
CA GLY A 379 -15.58 9.66 -2.57
C GLY A 379 -16.44 9.92 -3.80
N SER A 380 -16.07 10.91 -4.60
CA SER A 380 -16.79 11.24 -5.83
C SER A 380 -15.86 11.87 -6.88
N PHE A 381 -16.30 11.91 -8.13
CA PHE A 381 -15.66 12.75 -9.12
C PHE A 381 -15.99 14.22 -8.86
N MET A 382 -15.13 15.13 -9.32
CA MET A 382 -15.40 16.55 -9.23
C MET A 382 -16.64 16.93 -10.07
N ASP A 383 -17.42 17.87 -9.57
CA ASP A 383 -18.49 18.51 -10.33
C ASP A 383 -17.90 19.33 -11.51
N PRO A 384 -18.31 19.09 -12.77
CA PRO A 384 -17.80 19.83 -13.93
C PRO A 384 -18.03 21.33 -13.81
N GLU A 385 -19.11 21.78 -13.17
CA GLU A 385 -19.36 23.20 -12.98
C GLU A 385 -18.31 23.82 -12.05
N ARG A 386 -17.95 23.09 -10.99
CA ARG A 386 -16.85 23.50 -10.11
C ARG A 386 -15.52 23.54 -10.87
N VAL A 387 -15.22 22.57 -11.73
CA VAL A 387 -13.98 22.58 -12.54
C VAL A 387 -13.96 23.79 -13.47
N ARG A 388 -15.07 24.07 -14.18
CA ARG A 388 -15.19 25.26 -15.05
C ARG A 388 -14.99 26.57 -14.28
N LYS A 389 -15.59 26.71 -13.10
CA LYS A 389 -15.38 27.87 -12.22
C LYS A 389 -13.93 28.00 -11.77
N MET A 390 -13.27 26.90 -11.43
CA MET A 390 -11.86 26.88 -11.06
C MET A 390 -10.95 27.28 -12.23
N ALA A 391 -11.34 26.98 -13.46
CA ALA A 391 -10.58 27.32 -14.66
C ALA A 391 -10.59 28.81 -15.04
N VAL A 392 -11.47 29.62 -14.41
CA VAL A 392 -11.54 31.05 -14.69
C VAL A 392 -10.28 31.76 -14.18
N ARG A 393 -9.52 32.36 -15.11
CA ARG A 393 -8.30 33.13 -14.82
C ARG A 393 -8.62 34.53 -14.29
N THR A 394 -8.99 34.60 -13.02
CA THR A 394 -9.21 35.88 -12.32
C THR A 394 -7.91 36.69 -12.19
N PRO A 395 -7.97 38.01 -11.92
CA PRO A 395 -6.77 38.82 -11.65
C PRO A 395 -5.90 38.25 -10.51
N ALA A 396 -6.56 37.72 -9.46
CA ALA A 396 -5.88 37.06 -8.35
C ALA A 396 -5.15 35.78 -8.78
N TYR A 397 -5.77 34.96 -9.64
CA TYR A 397 -5.12 33.80 -10.24
C TYR A 397 -3.88 34.21 -11.03
N THR A 398 -4.01 35.18 -11.95
CA THR A 398 -2.91 35.63 -12.82
C THR A 398 -1.74 36.16 -12.00
N LYS A 399 -2.02 36.99 -10.97
CA LYS A 399 -0.98 37.48 -10.06
C LYS A 399 -0.25 36.34 -9.35
N GLY A 400 -0.99 35.38 -8.77
CA GLY A 400 -0.41 34.24 -8.08
C GLY A 400 0.40 33.33 -9.02
N TYR A 401 -0.07 33.13 -10.24
CA TYR A 401 0.60 32.33 -11.26
C TYR A 401 1.95 32.95 -11.67
N ILE A 402 1.98 34.26 -11.93
CA ILE A 402 3.22 34.99 -12.24
C ILE A 402 4.19 34.93 -11.05
N GLU A 403 3.71 35.15 -9.83
CA GLU A 403 4.55 35.07 -8.62
C GLU A 403 5.17 33.68 -8.44
N LYS A 404 4.41 32.61 -8.74
CA LYS A 404 4.93 31.24 -8.72
C LYS A 404 6.03 31.05 -9.76
N TRP A 405 5.82 31.52 -10.98
CA TRP A 405 6.82 31.45 -12.06
C TRP A 405 8.11 32.17 -11.67
N GLN A 406 8.02 33.40 -11.18
CA GLN A 406 9.17 34.19 -10.74
C GLN A 406 9.99 33.47 -9.67
N ARG A 407 9.35 32.75 -8.75
CA ARG A 407 10.05 31.94 -7.73
C ARG A 407 10.75 30.71 -8.31
N LEU A 408 10.17 30.09 -9.34
CA LEU A 408 10.77 28.91 -9.99
C LEU A 408 11.98 29.29 -10.84
N THR A 409 11.90 30.41 -11.55
CA THR A 409 12.98 30.90 -12.41
C THR A 409 14.05 31.70 -11.65
N GLY A 410 13.76 32.10 -10.41
CA GLY A 410 14.50 33.15 -9.71
C GLY A 410 14.40 34.50 -10.45
N ASP A 411 15.11 35.52 -9.94
CA ASP A 411 15.46 36.69 -10.75
C ASP A 411 16.44 36.25 -11.84
N ALA A 412 15.90 35.75 -12.96
CA ALA A 412 16.64 35.33 -14.13
C ALA A 412 17.56 36.44 -14.72
N GLY A 413 17.49 37.68 -14.19
CA GLY A 413 18.38 38.80 -14.52
C GLY A 413 19.79 38.73 -13.93
N THR A 414 20.12 37.76 -13.07
CA THR A 414 21.50 37.62 -12.52
C THR A 414 22.31 36.46 -13.10
N SER A 415 21.70 35.58 -13.89
CA SER A 415 22.33 34.38 -14.45
C SER A 415 23.15 34.64 -15.73
N SER A 416 22.94 35.76 -16.42
CA SER A 416 23.71 36.13 -17.64
C SER A 416 24.99 36.94 -17.36
N ARG A 417 25.45 36.98 -16.10
CA ARG A 417 26.76 37.54 -15.74
C ARG A 417 27.62 36.52 -15.00
N ARG A 418 28.03 35.45 -15.68
CA ARG A 418 29.29 34.73 -15.39
C ARG A 418 29.86 34.13 -16.66
#